data_AF-A0AAX3NCN6-F1
#
_entry.id   AF-A0AAX3NCN6-F1
#
_cell.length_a   1.000
_cell.length_b   1.000
_cell.length_c   1.000
_cell.angle_alpha   90.00
_cell.angle_beta   90.00
_cell.angle_gamma   90.00
#
_symmetry.space_group_name_H-M   'P 1'
#
loop_
_entity.id
_entity.type
_entity.pdbx_description
1 polymer ?
#
loop_
_entity_poly.entity_id
_entity_poly.type
_entity_poly.pdbx_seq_one_letter_code
_entity_poly.pdbx_strand_id
1 'polypeptide(L)'
;MARTIAEVRAFLDSLIGLVTVDKSDSNLNGQCVSLIKNVLEFVGAPNPYMARGHAKDIPATYVTQGIARTGNGTLNVAVNRYGGGGFGHVWIKIGSDTWQANMNGFPVKKNTYEDPITDIINLDQWITGGSTSGGSEDDLKAFLTAKVNDNFGLSIDQVVNFIYNDSRTNRFGVWCGNDKGKIKAVLNTASSAGMSYAWFAAYEIQEGYNSSWGWLNHTVIRGDYLTDASLTAKDILNSCKDKSHGLAWDDPGGGTVGMVPQNVRDKGQSEFNSWPLGTIGVGYAQSTAAAAWAIWYPAGLSGSVNGVQDYANPLKGCVDVIKQMGGKLSHTNPTPNEGEIEMILYKVNDKNSKMNGSIWMFNGEQLTRLDGVSAAKFAKNFKTTDVNQAEMSSFKNIGFRTVGEFKY
;
A
#
# COMPACT_ATOMS: atom_id res chain seq x y z
N MET A 1 1.74 24.81 -13.24
CA MET A 1 2.62 23.65 -13.00
C MET A 1 2.72 23.47 -11.49
N ALA A 2 2.56 22.24 -11.00
CA ALA A 2 2.68 21.94 -9.56
C ALA A 2 4.14 22.15 -9.08
N ARG A 3 4.31 22.55 -7.82
CA ARG A 3 5.62 22.92 -7.22
C ARG A 3 6.33 21.70 -6.65
N THR A 4 7.64 21.61 -6.78
CA THR A 4 8.43 20.58 -6.07
C THR A 4 8.45 20.86 -4.56
N ILE A 5 8.66 19.82 -3.74
CA ILE A 5 8.81 20.02 -2.29
C ILE A 5 10.00 20.93 -1.94
N ALA A 6 11.06 20.92 -2.76
CA ALA A 6 12.21 21.79 -2.60
C ALA A 6 11.83 23.27 -2.82
N GLU A 7 11.01 23.57 -3.85
CA GLU A 7 10.48 24.91 -4.07
C GLU A 7 9.57 25.37 -2.93
N VAL A 8 8.74 24.48 -2.38
CA VAL A 8 7.88 24.82 -1.23
C VAL A 8 8.71 25.11 0.02
N ARG A 9 9.75 24.31 0.30
CA ARG A 9 10.69 24.57 1.41
C ARG A 9 11.41 25.90 1.23
N ALA A 10 11.90 26.20 0.03
CA ALA A 10 12.55 27.48 -0.27
C ALA A 10 11.60 28.67 -0.10
N PHE A 11 10.33 28.52 -0.50
CA PHE A 11 9.31 29.52 -0.26
C PHE A 11 9.01 29.73 1.23
N LEU A 12 8.81 28.66 2.00
CA LEU A 12 8.57 28.76 3.44
C LEU A 12 9.76 29.38 4.18
N ASP A 13 10.98 29.02 3.77
CA ASP A 13 12.21 29.59 4.34
C ASP A 13 12.36 31.08 3.98
N SER A 14 11.88 31.53 2.82
CA SER A 14 11.90 32.95 2.46
C SER A 14 10.91 33.80 3.26
N LEU A 15 9.92 33.19 3.89
CA LEU A 15 8.96 33.86 4.78
C LEU A 15 9.50 34.05 6.21
N ILE A 16 10.57 33.36 6.59
CA ILE A 16 11.09 33.42 7.97
C ILE A 16 11.45 34.87 8.35
N GLY A 17 10.94 35.31 9.50
CA GLY A 17 11.11 36.68 9.98
C GLY A 17 10.16 37.71 9.35
N LEU A 18 9.34 37.32 8.36
CA LEU A 18 8.35 38.18 7.73
C LEU A 18 6.94 37.94 8.30
N VAL A 19 6.11 38.97 8.25
CA VAL A 19 4.67 38.88 8.55
C VAL A 19 3.95 38.46 7.29
N THR A 20 3.27 37.31 7.33
CA THR A 20 2.47 36.80 6.20
C THR A 20 1.25 37.67 5.94
N VAL A 21 0.93 37.88 4.66
CA VAL A 21 -0.18 38.75 4.24
C VAL A 21 -1.37 37.91 3.80
N ASP A 22 -2.55 38.22 4.30
CA ASP A 22 -3.81 37.70 3.81
C ASP A 22 -4.43 38.71 2.83
N LYS A 23 -4.56 38.31 1.55
CA LYS A 23 -5.10 39.17 0.50
C LYS A 23 -6.63 39.27 0.50
N SER A 24 -7.32 38.45 1.29
CA SER A 24 -8.77 38.44 1.42
C SER A 24 -9.29 39.26 2.60
N ASP A 25 -8.51 39.35 3.68
CA ASP A 25 -8.85 40.12 4.88
C ASP A 25 -7.56 40.55 5.59
N SER A 26 -7.26 41.86 5.57
CA SER A 26 -6.04 42.40 6.17
C SER A 26 -6.00 42.24 7.70
N ASN A 27 -7.12 42.00 8.38
CA ASN A 27 -7.14 41.69 9.82
C ASN A 27 -6.50 40.34 10.13
N LEU A 28 -6.38 39.46 9.13
CA LEU A 28 -5.74 38.16 9.27
C LEU A 28 -4.23 38.21 8.99
N ASN A 29 -3.66 39.38 8.66
CA ASN A 29 -2.21 39.52 8.46
C ASN A 29 -1.45 39.07 9.71
N GLY A 30 -0.41 38.25 9.49
CA GLY A 30 0.42 37.68 10.55
C GLY A 30 -0.22 36.57 11.37
N GLN A 31 -1.50 36.25 11.16
CA GLN A 31 -2.19 35.15 11.83
C GLN A 31 -1.70 33.79 11.31
N CYS A 32 -1.81 32.73 12.11
CA CYS A 32 -1.41 31.37 11.71
C CYS A 32 -2.11 30.90 10.42
N VAL A 33 -3.38 31.28 10.22
CA VAL A 33 -4.14 30.97 9.00
C VAL A 33 -3.61 31.67 7.75
N SER A 34 -3.00 32.85 7.88
CA SER A 34 -2.44 33.59 6.74
C SER A 34 -1.24 32.87 6.15
N LEU A 35 -0.41 32.19 6.97
CA LEU A 35 0.68 31.35 6.48
C LEU A 35 0.15 30.23 5.57
N ILE A 36 -0.92 29.54 5.98
CA ILE A 36 -1.52 28.46 5.19
C ILE A 36 -2.02 28.98 3.84
N LYS A 37 -2.66 30.15 3.83
CA LYS A 37 -3.16 30.80 2.61
C LYS A 37 -2.04 31.19 1.65
N ASN A 38 -0.92 31.70 2.17
CA ASN A 38 0.27 32.01 1.38
C ASN A 38 0.85 30.75 0.72
N VAL A 39 0.91 29.63 1.45
CA VAL A 39 1.34 28.33 0.89
C VAL A 39 0.39 27.85 -0.19
N LEU A 40 -0.92 27.87 0.07
CA LEU A 40 -1.94 27.46 -0.91
C LEU A 40 -1.87 28.30 -2.19
N GLU A 41 -1.65 29.61 -2.08
CA GLU A 41 -1.44 30.48 -3.23
C GLU A 41 -0.14 30.13 -3.98
N PHE A 42 0.96 29.91 -3.27
CA PHE A 42 2.25 29.56 -3.87
C PHE A 42 2.22 28.24 -4.66
N VAL A 43 1.54 27.21 -4.11
CA VAL A 43 1.37 25.90 -4.77
C VAL A 43 0.29 25.91 -5.85
N GLY A 44 -0.46 27.01 -5.98
CA GLY A 44 -1.51 27.17 -7.00
C GLY A 44 -2.79 26.41 -6.69
N ALA A 45 -3.11 26.16 -5.43
CA ALA A 45 -4.37 25.54 -5.02
C ALA A 45 -5.56 26.47 -5.35
N PRO A 46 -6.72 25.92 -5.75
CA PRO A 46 -7.92 26.71 -6.01
C PRO A 46 -8.44 27.32 -4.70
N ASN A 47 -8.92 28.56 -4.78
CA ASN A 47 -9.57 29.28 -3.68
C ASN A 47 -8.79 29.24 -2.34
N PRO A 48 -7.53 29.69 -2.29
CA PRO A 48 -6.68 29.59 -1.09
C PRO A 48 -7.29 30.30 0.13
N TYR A 49 -8.15 31.29 -0.08
CA TYR A 49 -8.74 32.15 0.95
C TYR A 49 -10.09 31.66 1.51
N MET A 50 -10.52 30.42 1.24
CA MET A 50 -11.84 29.93 1.68
C MET A 50 -12.00 29.81 3.19
N ALA A 51 -10.95 29.41 3.91
CA ALA A 51 -10.98 29.37 5.37
C ALA A 51 -10.81 30.79 5.93
N ARG A 52 -11.93 31.44 6.26
CA ARG A 52 -11.96 32.80 6.81
C ARG A 52 -12.17 32.84 8.33
N GLY A 53 -12.50 31.70 8.92
CA GLY A 53 -12.80 31.56 10.35
C GLY A 53 -11.57 31.22 11.20
N HIS A 54 -11.82 30.45 12.25
CA HIS A 54 -10.80 30.07 13.21
C HIS A 54 -9.88 28.98 12.63
N ALA A 55 -8.66 28.91 13.15
CA ALA A 55 -7.65 27.95 12.71
C ALA A 55 -8.14 26.50 12.85
N LYS A 56 -8.96 26.22 13.88
CA LYS A 56 -9.60 24.91 14.09
C LYS A 56 -10.58 24.48 12.99
N ASP A 57 -11.09 25.41 12.18
CA ASP A 57 -12.08 25.14 11.14
C ASP A 57 -11.44 24.84 9.77
N ILE A 58 -10.10 25.00 9.66
CA ILE A 58 -9.32 24.75 8.45
C ILE A 58 -9.51 23.31 7.91
N PRO A 59 -9.42 22.25 8.74
CA PRO A 59 -9.61 20.88 8.25
C PRO A 59 -10.97 20.68 7.58
N ALA A 60 -12.06 21.07 8.25
CA ALA A 60 -13.40 20.91 7.71
C ALA A 60 -13.56 21.72 6.41
N THR A 61 -13.10 22.97 6.39
CA THR A 61 -13.25 23.85 5.23
C THR A 61 -12.48 23.33 4.01
N TYR A 62 -11.18 23.05 4.16
CA TYR A 62 -10.35 22.70 3.01
C TYR A 62 -10.54 21.27 2.54
N VAL A 63 -10.91 20.33 3.41
CA VAL A 63 -11.24 18.96 3.00
C VAL A 63 -12.55 18.93 2.21
N THR A 64 -13.61 19.58 2.70
CA THR A 64 -14.90 19.63 1.99
C THR A 64 -14.80 20.32 0.63
N GLN A 65 -13.89 21.29 0.49
CA GLN A 65 -13.65 21.98 -0.78
C GLN A 65 -12.70 21.23 -1.72
N GLY A 66 -12.19 20.05 -1.33
CA GLY A 66 -11.19 19.30 -2.10
C GLY A 66 -9.82 20.00 -2.19
N ILE A 67 -9.58 21.02 -1.37
CA ILE A 67 -8.32 21.78 -1.32
C ILE A 67 -7.25 20.99 -0.52
N ALA A 68 -7.66 20.15 0.42
CA ALA A 68 -6.77 19.30 1.21
C ALA A 68 -7.36 17.89 1.37
N ARG A 69 -6.53 16.93 1.81
CA ARG A 69 -6.98 15.58 2.21
C ARG A 69 -6.70 15.35 3.69
N THR A 70 -7.50 14.55 4.36
CA THR A 70 -7.23 14.14 5.74
C THR A 70 -6.02 13.20 5.81
N GLY A 71 -5.30 13.25 6.93
CA GLY A 71 -4.13 12.42 7.19
C GLY A 71 -2.82 13.04 6.75
N ASN A 72 -1.74 12.36 7.09
CA ASN A 72 -0.39 12.81 6.81
C ASN A 72 -0.10 12.90 5.30
N GLY A 73 0.90 13.70 4.94
CA GLY A 73 1.45 13.88 3.60
C GLY A 73 2.92 14.24 3.67
N THR A 74 3.47 14.67 2.54
CA THR A 74 4.76 15.34 2.48
C THR A 74 4.65 16.81 2.87
N LEU A 75 3.62 17.49 2.39
CA LEU A 75 3.25 18.85 2.76
C LEU A 75 1.99 18.82 3.62
N ASN A 76 2.18 18.98 4.92
CA ASN A 76 1.09 18.92 5.90
C ASN A 76 0.71 20.30 6.43
N VAL A 77 -0.56 20.43 6.79
CA VAL A 77 -1.06 21.40 7.75
C VAL A 77 -1.41 20.63 9.02
N ALA A 78 -0.65 20.87 10.09
CA ALA A 78 -0.94 20.36 11.41
C ALA A 78 -1.84 21.35 12.15
N VAL A 79 -2.78 20.82 12.92
CA VAL A 79 -3.81 21.60 13.60
C VAL A 79 -3.89 21.21 15.07
N ASN A 80 -3.99 22.19 15.94
CA ASN A 80 -4.46 22.03 17.31
C ASN A 80 -5.79 22.76 17.45
N ARG A 81 -6.92 22.04 17.53
CA ARG A 81 -8.26 22.64 17.68
C ARG A 81 -8.43 23.43 18.98
N TYR A 82 -7.64 23.11 20.00
CA TYR A 82 -7.73 23.70 21.34
C TYR A 82 -6.65 24.75 21.60
N GLY A 83 -5.73 24.96 20.66
CA GLY A 83 -4.68 25.98 20.74
C GLY A 83 -5.21 27.40 20.67
N GLY A 84 -4.34 28.39 20.95
CA GLY A 84 -4.64 29.81 20.74
C GLY A 84 -5.89 30.33 21.45
N GLY A 85 -6.18 29.87 22.68
CA GLY A 85 -7.34 30.32 23.46
C GLY A 85 -8.69 29.82 22.93
N GLY A 86 -8.73 28.70 22.20
CA GLY A 86 -9.97 28.10 21.68
C GLY A 86 -10.32 28.50 20.23
N PHE A 87 -9.49 29.35 19.61
CA PHE A 87 -9.52 29.63 18.18
C PHE A 87 -8.76 28.57 17.36
N GLY A 88 -8.00 27.71 18.04
CA GLY A 88 -7.10 26.74 17.44
C GLY A 88 -5.80 27.36 16.95
N HIS A 89 -4.87 26.51 16.54
CA HIS A 89 -3.62 26.88 15.92
C HIS A 89 -3.32 25.97 14.73
N VAL A 90 -2.67 26.52 13.70
CA VAL A 90 -2.22 25.75 12.52
C VAL A 90 -0.80 26.10 12.13
N TRP A 91 -0.09 25.12 11.60
CA TRP A 91 1.26 25.29 11.09
C TRP A 91 1.56 24.32 9.95
N ILE A 92 2.60 24.62 9.18
CA ILE A 92 3.06 23.76 8.08
C ILE A 92 4.09 22.77 8.62
N LYS A 93 3.99 21.50 8.21
CA LYS A 93 4.96 20.45 8.56
C LYS A 93 5.42 19.68 7.32
N ILE A 94 6.74 19.56 7.15
CA ILE A 94 7.38 18.78 6.08
C ILE A 94 8.48 17.92 6.73
N GLY A 95 8.22 16.62 6.90
CA GLY A 95 9.11 15.75 7.67
C GLY A 95 9.25 16.24 9.12
N SER A 96 10.49 16.44 9.57
CA SER A 96 10.77 16.99 10.90
C SER A 96 10.70 18.52 10.97
N ASP A 97 10.60 19.22 9.84
CA ASP A 97 10.57 20.69 9.81
C ASP A 97 9.16 21.24 9.97
N THR A 98 9.04 22.34 10.70
CA THR A 98 7.81 23.10 10.91
C THR A 98 7.99 24.58 10.67
N TRP A 99 6.96 25.22 10.09
CA TRP A 99 6.86 26.67 9.94
C TRP A 99 5.53 27.14 10.51
N GLN A 100 5.58 28.14 11.37
CA GLN A 100 4.40 28.69 12.04
C GLN A 100 4.44 30.22 12.09
N ALA A 101 3.26 30.84 12.13
CA ALA A 101 3.05 32.25 12.43
C ALA A 101 2.09 32.39 13.62
N ASN A 102 2.17 33.50 14.36
CA ASN A 102 1.28 33.86 15.47
C ASN A 102 1.22 32.94 16.71
N MET A 103 2.19 32.04 16.90
CA MET A 103 2.30 31.31 18.17
C MET A 103 3.09 32.11 19.21
N ASN A 104 4.15 32.77 18.77
CA ASN A 104 5.05 33.57 19.61
C ASN A 104 5.39 34.88 18.91
N GLY A 105 4.36 35.60 18.44
CA GLY A 105 4.46 36.78 17.59
C GLY A 105 4.13 36.51 16.12
N PHE A 106 3.82 37.57 15.38
CA PHE A 106 3.35 37.50 13.99
C PHE A 106 4.37 36.98 12.96
N PRO A 107 5.68 37.24 13.06
CA PRO A 107 6.62 36.76 12.06
C PRO A 107 6.69 35.23 11.97
N VAL A 108 6.90 34.71 10.76
CA VAL A 108 7.08 33.26 10.54
C VAL A 108 8.36 32.77 11.20
N LYS A 109 8.26 31.63 11.88
CA LYS A 109 9.37 30.96 12.56
C LYS A 109 9.45 29.50 12.13
N LYS A 110 10.67 28.97 12.07
CA LYS A 110 10.96 27.56 11.76
C LYS A 110 11.40 26.80 13.00
N ASN A 111 10.87 25.60 13.23
CA ASN A 111 11.30 24.66 14.28
C ASN A 111 11.37 25.26 15.70
N THR A 112 10.45 26.16 16.04
CA THR A 112 10.49 26.87 17.33
C THR A 112 9.57 26.29 18.40
N TYR A 113 8.45 25.69 17.99
CA TYR A 113 7.45 25.14 18.90
C TYR A 113 6.41 24.34 18.10
N GLU A 114 5.92 23.24 18.66
CA GLU A 114 4.79 22.47 18.14
C GLU A 114 3.76 22.29 19.26
N ASP A 115 2.52 22.68 19.00
CA ASP A 115 1.39 22.36 19.87
C ASP A 115 1.00 20.88 19.73
N PRO A 116 0.29 20.29 20.70
CA PRO A 116 -0.33 18.98 20.53
C PRO A 116 -1.23 18.96 19.28
N ILE A 117 -0.97 18.02 18.38
CA ILE A 117 -1.70 17.90 17.12
C ILE A 117 -3.02 17.16 17.38
N THR A 118 -4.13 17.80 17.03
CA THR A 118 -5.48 17.19 17.02
C THR A 118 -5.85 16.66 15.65
N ASP A 119 -5.41 17.32 14.58
CA ASP A 119 -5.70 16.94 13.20
C ASP A 119 -4.51 17.19 12.30
N ILE A 120 -4.41 16.38 11.24
CA ILE A 120 -3.48 16.60 10.14
C ILE A 120 -4.26 16.51 8.83
N ILE A 121 -4.05 17.51 7.97
CA ILE A 121 -4.45 17.47 6.57
C ILE A 121 -3.21 17.65 5.69
N ASN A 122 -3.22 17.11 4.48
CA ASN A 122 -2.14 17.26 3.52
C ASN A 122 -2.57 17.98 2.25
N LEU A 123 -1.57 18.60 1.61
CA LEU A 123 -1.66 19.42 0.41
C LEU A 123 -0.90 18.79 -0.77
N ASP A 124 -0.63 17.49 -0.70
CA ASP A 124 0.29 16.82 -1.62
C ASP A 124 -0.14 16.85 -3.08
N GLN A 125 -1.46 16.95 -3.32
CA GLN A 125 -2.03 17.11 -4.66
C GLN A 125 -1.61 18.41 -5.37
N TRP A 126 -0.97 19.35 -4.67
CA TRP A 126 -0.48 20.60 -5.24
C TRP A 126 1.05 20.61 -5.46
N ILE A 127 1.74 19.52 -5.14
CA ILE A 127 3.19 19.42 -5.27
C ILE A 127 3.63 18.22 -6.13
N THR A 128 4.78 18.37 -6.78
CA THR A 128 5.46 17.29 -7.49
C THR A 128 6.44 16.58 -6.55
N GLY A 129 6.40 15.24 -6.56
CA GLY A 129 7.21 14.43 -5.63
C GLY A 129 6.69 14.43 -4.18
N GLY A 130 5.47 14.90 -3.94
CA GLY A 130 4.79 14.68 -2.66
C GLY A 130 4.55 13.18 -2.47
N SER A 131 5.16 12.59 -1.45
CA SER A 131 4.69 11.34 -0.87
C SER A 131 3.37 11.65 -0.16
N THR A 132 2.25 11.42 -0.85
CA THR A 132 0.94 11.25 -0.22
C THR A 132 1.06 10.17 0.85
N SER A 133 1.25 10.56 2.10
CA SER A 133 1.10 9.68 3.26
C SER A 133 -0.36 9.61 3.72
N GLY A 134 -1.29 9.64 2.78
CA GLY A 134 -2.32 8.63 2.72
C GLY A 134 -2.07 7.91 1.41
N GLY A 135 -1.78 6.60 1.44
CA GLY A 135 -1.32 5.82 0.28
C GLY A 135 -1.80 6.41 -1.05
N SER A 136 -0.86 6.87 -1.88
CA SER A 136 -1.20 7.48 -3.18
C SER A 136 -2.15 6.53 -3.90
N GLU A 137 -3.01 7.09 -4.75
CA GLU A 137 -3.72 6.28 -5.74
C GLU A 137 -2.73 5.37 -6.50
N ASP A 138 -1.49 5.85 -6.67
CA ASP A 138 -0.35 5.11 -7.21
C ASP A 138 0.12 3.95 -6.30
N ASP A 139 0.29 4.16 -5.00
CA ASP A 139 0.64 3.07 -4.04
C ASP A 139 -0.47 2.02 -3.99
N LEU A 140 -1.73 2.45 -3.99
CA LEU A 140 -2.89 1.56 -4.03
C LEU A 140 -2.91 0.75 -5.33
N LYS A 141 -2.71 1.40 -6.48
CA LYS A 141 -2.61 0.70 -7.76
C LYS A 141 -1.43 -0.26 -7.78
N ALA A 142 -0.25 0.15 -7.30
CA ALA A 142 0.93 -0.71 -7.21
C ALA A 142 0.64 -1.94 -6.35
N PHE A 143 -0.01 -1.78 -5.20
CA PHE A 143 -0.45 -2.88 -4.34
C PHE A 143 -1.46 -3.79 -5.04
N LEU A 144 -2.48 -3.23 -5.70
CA LEU A 144 -3.50 -4.01 -6.41
C LEU A 144 -2.89 -4.81 -7.58
N THR A 145 -1.88 -4.26 -8.25
CA THR A 145 -1.19 -4.93 -9.37
C THR A 145 -0.05 -5.86 -8.93
N ALA A 146 0.35 -5.81 -7.65
CA ALA A 146 1.42 -6.64 -7.14
C ALA A 146 1.04 -8.12 -7.22
N LYS A 147 2.04 -8.97 -7.47
CA LYS A 147 1.87 -10.41 -7.44
C LYS A 147 1.55 -10.84 -6.01
N VAL A 148 0.72 -11.87 -5.88
CA VAL A 148 0.29 -12.41 -4.58
C VAL A 148 1.45 -12.85 -3.67
N ASN A 149 2.64 -13.08 -4.22
CA ASN A 149 3.86 -13.47 -3.50
C ASN A 149 4.89 -12.33 -3.35
N ASP A 150 4.56 -11.09 -3.71
CA ASP A 150 5.45 -9.94 -3.57
C ASP A 150 5.57 -9.50 -2.11
N ASN A 151 6.78 -9.52 -1.55
CA ASN A 151 7.06 -9.11 -0.17
C ASN A 151 7.47 -7.62 -0.06
N PHE A 152 7.36 -6.86 -1.15
CA PHE A 152 7.57 -5.41 -1.17
C PHE A 152 8.97 -4.99 -0.71
N GLY A 153 9.97 -5.83 -1.00
CA GLY A 153 11.36 -5.64 -0.59
C GLY A 153 11.62 -5.84 0.91
N LEU A 154 10.64 -6.35 1.67
CA LEU A 154 10.81 -6.70 3.08
C LEU A 154 11.38 -8.11 3.19
N SER A 155 12.30 -8.29 4.14
CA SER A 155 12.68 -9.62 4.64
C SER A 155 11.69 -10.09 5.69
N ILE A 156 11.57 -11.41 5.87
CA ILE A 156 10.71 -11.98 6.90
C ILE A 156 11.09 -11.49 8.31
N ASP A 157 12.37 -11.30 8.60
CA ASP A 157 12.82 -10.83 9.91
C ASP A 157 12.44 -9.35 10.16
N GLN A 158 12.39 -8.50 9.13
CA GLN A 158 11.84 -7.16 9.25
C GLN A 158 10.35 -7.19 9.61
N VAL A 159 9.57 -8.05 8.95
CA VAL A 159 8.14 -8.21 9.21
C VAL A 159 7.90 -8.75 10.63
N VAL A 160 8.63 -9.79 11.05
CA VAL A 160 8.53 -10.35 12.41
C VAL A 160 8.89 -9.30 13.47
N ASN A 161 9.96 -8.54 13.26
CA ASN A 161 10.37 -7.49 14.19
C ASN A 161 9.35 -6.34 14.25
N PHE A 162 8.69 -6.01 13.14
CA PHE A 162 7.61 -5.04 13.13
C PHE A 162 6.43 -5.54 13.97
N ILE A 163 5.89 -6.74 13.67
CA ILE A 163 4.76 -7.33 14.39
C ILE A 163 5.05 -7.41 15.90
N TYR A 164 6.25 -7.86 16.27
CA TYR A 164 6.64 -7.99 17.67
C TYR A 164 6.55 -6.69 18.47
N ASN A 165 6.81 -5.56 17.82
CA ASN A 165 6.81 -4.22 18.41
C ASN A 165 5.52 -3.44 18.16
N ASP A 166 4.60 -3.96 17.36
CA ASP A 166 3.33 -3.31 17.04
C ASP A 166 2.30 -3.60 18.13
N SER A 167 1.52 -2.61 18.55
CA SER A 167 0.46 -2.81 19.55
C SER A 167 -0.75 -3.59 19.01
N ARG A 168 -0.87 -3.75 17.68
CA ARG A 168 -1.97 -4.42 16.97
C ARG A 168 -1.60 -5.86 16.65
N THR A 169 -1.08 -6.61 17.62
CA THR A 169 -0.59 -7.97 17.37
C THR A 169 -1.68 -8.97 16.99
N ASN A 170 -2.97 -8.69 17.27
CA ASN A 170 -4.12 -9.53 16.90
C ASN A 170 -3.88 -11.03 17.17
N ARG A 171 -4.10 -11.94 16.21
CA ARG A 171 -3.82 -13.39 16.41
C ARG A 171 -2.34 -13.71 16.56
N PHE A 172 -1.41 -12.87 16.11
CA PHE A 172 0.00 -13.02 16.49
C PHE A 172 0.19 -12.88 18.01
N GLY A 173 -0.56 -11.99 18.65
CA GLY A 173 -0.60 -11.89 20.11
C GLY A 173 -1.30 -13.08 20.75
N VAL A 174 -2.52 -13.38 20.32
CA VAL A 174 -3.38 -14.37 20.99
C VAL A 174 -2.92 -15.81 20.76
N TRP A 175 -2.49 -16.17 19.53
CA TRP A 175 -2.14 -17.55 19.17
C TRP A 175 -0.64 -17.81 19.21
N CYS A 176 0.17 -16.80 18.85
CA CYS A 176 1.62 -16.93 18.90
C CYS A 176 2.22 -16.46 20.23
N GLY A 177 1.43 -15.84 21.13
CA GLY A 177 1.92 -15.32 22.41
C GLY A 177 2.94 -14.19 22.23
N ASN A 178 2.88 -13.47 21.11
CA ASN A 178 3.91 -12.53 20.65
C ASN A 178 5.33 -13.14 20.60
N ASP A 179 5.45 -14.45 20.37
CA ASP A 179 6.73 -15.13 20.21
C ASP A 179 7.25 -14.98 18.76
N LYS A 180 8.45 -14.41 18.61
CA LYS A 180 9.05 -14.17 17.28
C LYS A 180 9.20 -15.46 16.46
N GLY A 181 9.52 -16.59 17.10
CA GLY A 181 9.68 -17.87 16.43
C GLY A 181 8.36 -18.39 15.85
N LYS A 182 7.28 -18.34 16.64
CA LYS A 182 5.94 -18.71 16.19
C LYS A 182 5.38 -17.77 15.13
N ILE A 183 5.59 -16.46 15.26
CA ILE A 183 5.21 -15.47 14.22
C ILE A 183 5.93 -15.81 12.92
N LYS A 184 7.25 -16.02 12.97
CA LYS A 184 8.05 -16.40 11.80
C LYS A 184 7.57 -17.71 11.18
N ALA A 185 7.15 -18.69 11.99
CA ALA A 185 6.58 -19.95 11.51
C ALA A 185 5.27 -19.72 10.72
N VAL A 186 4.34 -18.92 11.24
CA VAL A 186 3.09 -18.56 10.53
C VAL A 186 3.38 -17.91 9.18
N LEU A 187 4.26 -16.90 9.19
CA LEU A 187 4.62 -16.17 7.97
C LEU A 187 5.29 -17.06 6.92
N ASN A 188 6.18 -17.96 7.35
CA ASN A 188 6.76 -18.97 6.46
C ASN A 188 5.71 -19.96 5.93
N THR A 189 4.73 -20.33 6.75
CA THR A 189 3.63 -21.22 6.33
C THR A 189 2.76 -20.56 5.26
N ALA A 190 2.39 -19.28 5.43
CA ALA A 190 1.68 -18.51 4.39
C ALA A 190 2.53 -18.37 3.11
N SER A 191 3.83 -18.10 3.27
CA SER A 191 4.78 -18.02 2.14
C SER A 191 4.92 -19.33 1.38
N SER A 192 4.99 -20.46 2.09
CA SER A 192 5.05 -21.80 1.49
C SER A 192 3.77 -22.16 0.73
N ALA A 193 2.63 -21.58 1.11
CA ALA A 193 1.38 -21.70 0.37
C ALA A 193 1.33 -20.82 -0.90
N GLY A 194 2.28 -19.88 -1.04
CA GLY A 194 2.41 -18.98 -2.19
C GLY A 194 1.94 -17.54 -1.95
N MET A 195 1.61 -17.18 -0.70
CA MET A 195 1.16 -15.83 -0.34
C MET A 195 2.32 -15.02 0.23
N SER A 196 2.39 -13.74 -0.11
CA SER A 196 3.33 -12.80 0.48
C SER A 196 3.18 -12.77 2.00
N TYR A 197 4.28 -12.97 2.72
CA TYR A 197 4.26 -12.88 4.18
C TYR A 197 4.05 -11.43 4.65
N ALA A 198 4.53 -10.45 3.86
CA ALA A 198 4.29 -9.04 4.16
C ALA A 198 2.82 -8.67 3.99
N TRP A 199 2.17 -9.17 2.93
CA TRP A 199 0.74 -8.97 2.73
C TRP A 199 -0.09 -9.69 3.80
N PHE A 200 0.22 -10.95 4.12
CA PHE A 200 -0.47 -11.69 5.18
C PHE A 200 -0.41 -10.94 6.52
N ALA A 201 0.78 -10.45 6.89
CA ALA A 201 0.96 -9.65 8.11
C ALA A 201 0.15 -8.35 8.09
N ALA A 202 0.20 -7.60 6.98
CA ALA A 202 -0.52 -6.34 6.84
C ALA A 202 -2.04 -6.55 6.94
N TYR A 203 -2.54 -7.63 6.34
CA TYR A 203 -3.95 -7.97 6.33
C TYR A 203 -4.42 -8.36 7.74
N GLU A 204 -3.68 -9.22 8.46
CA GLU A 204 -4.05 -9.58 9.84
C GLU A 204 -4.07 -8.36 10.76
N ILE A 205 -3.08 -7.47 10.64
CA ILE A 205 -2.99 -6.25 11.47
C ILE A 205 -4.21 -5.34 11.22
N GLN A 206 -4.68 -5.26 9.97
CA GLN A 206 -5.82 -4.44 9.61
C GLN A 206 -7.15 -5.06 10.07
N GLU A 207 -7.31 -6.38 9.89
CA GLU A 207 -8.58 -7.09 10.13
C GLU A 207 -8.99 -7.12 11.61
N GLY A 208 -7.99 -7.16 12.51
CA GLY A 208 -8.26 -7.25 13.93
C GLY A 208 -8.59 -8.68 14.40
N TYR A 209 -8.66 -8.83 15.72
CA TYR A 209 -8.95 -10.11 16.35
C TYR A 209 -10.46 -10.36 16.47
N ASN A 210 -10.91 -11.52 16.00
CA ASN A 210 -12.24 -12.05 16.27
C ASN A 210 -12.12 -13.49 16.80
N SER A 211 -12.65 -13.75 17.99
CA SER A 211 -12.51 -15.07 18.65
C SER A 211 -13.17 -16.22 17.91
N SER A 212 -14.11 -15.95 17.00
CA SER A 212 -14.85 -16.97 16.26
C SER A 212 -14.25 -17.30 14.88
N TRP A 213 -13.28 -16.52 14.42
CA TRP A 213 -12.74 -16.62 13.06
C TRP A 213 -11.23 -16.92 13.06
N GLY A 214 -10.80 -17.59 11.99
CA GLY A 214 -9.41 -17.90 11.66
C GLY A 214 -8.58 -16.65 11.32
N TRP A 215 -7.34 -16.86 10.86
CA TRP A 215 -6.50 -15.78 10.35
C TRP A 215 -7.24 -14.91 9.33
N LEU A 216 -6.97 -13.61 9.35
CA LEU A 216 -7.51 -12.63 8.40
C LEU A 216 -9.04 -12.53 8.42
N ASN A 217 -9.69 -13.03 9.49
CA ASN A 217 -11.15 -13.21 9.57
C ASN A 217 -11.75 -13.93 8.35
N HIS A 218 -10.98 -14.79 7.68
CA HIS A 218 -11.37 -15.32 6.38
C HIS A 218 -12.49 -16.37 6.48
N THR A 219 -12.41 -17.25 7.47
CA THR A 219 -13.39 -18.30 7.73
C THR A 219 -13.32 -18.75 9.19
N VAL A 220 -14.10 -19.74 9.59
CA VAL A 220 -14.02 -20.36 10.92
C VAL A 220 -12.62 -20.93 11.17
N ILE A 221 -12.21 -21.02 12.43
CA ILE A 221 -10.88 -21.55 12.80
C ILE A 221 -10.75 -23.02 12.37
N ARG A 222 -9.67 -23.36 11.65
CA ARG A 222 -9.39 -24.70 11.13
C ARG A 222 -8.08 -25.27 11.66
N GLY A 223 -8.19 -26.25 12.56
CA GLY A 223 -7.02 -26.94 13.11
C GLY A 223 -6.20 -26.03 14.03
N ASP A 224 -4.88 -26.25 14.06
CA ASP A 224 -3.95 -25.37 14.77
C ASP A 224 -3.63 -24.09 13.97
N TYR A 225 -2.96 -23.13 14.62
CA TYR A 225 -2.65 -21.82 14.04
C TYR A 225 -1.80 -21.87 12.75
N LEU A 226 -0.97 -22.89 12.52
CA LEU A 226 -0.22 -23.05 11.28
C LEU A 226 -1.07 -23.71 10.19
N THR A 227 -1.86 -24.72 10.58
CA THR A 227 -2.83 -25.35 9.67
C THR A 227 -3.82 -24.31 9.14
N ASP A 228 -4.37 -23.47 10.02
CA ASP A 228 -5.29 -22.39 9.65
C ASP A 228 -4.62 -21.37 8.71
N ALA A 229 -3.38 -20.96 9.01
CA ALA A 229 -2.63 -20.02 8.17
C ALA A 229 -2.41 -20.57 6.75
N SER A 230 -2.04 -21.86 6.62
CA SER A 230 -1.85 -22.48 5.31
C SER A 230 -3.13 -22.55 4.51
N LEU A 231 -4.24 -22.95 5.13
CA LEU A 231 -5.52 -23.11 4.45
C LEU A 231 -6.09 -21.75 4.05
N THR A 232 -6.03 -20.76 4.95
CA THR A 232 -6.50 -19.39 4.68
C THR A 232 -5.71 -18.74 3.55
N ALA A 233 -4.38 -18.89 3.53
CA ALA A 233 -3.56 -18.42 2.41
C ALA A 233 -3.97 -19.09 1.09
N LYS A 234 -4.19 -20.42 1.07
CA LYS A 234 -4.61 -21.14 -0.14
C LYS A 234 -5.97 -20.67 -0.66
N ASP A 235 -6.94 -20.46 0.22
CA ASP A 235 -8.28 -20.03 -0.16
C ASP A 235 -8.26 -18.64 -0.80
N ILE A 236 -7.56 -17.68 -0.18
CA ILE A 236 -7.37 -16.33 -0.74
C ILE A 236 -6.66 -16.39 -2.10
N LEU A 237 -5.62 -17.21 -2.22
CA LEU A 237 -4.87 -17.38 -3.47
C LEU A 237 -5.72 -18.00 -4.59
N ASN A 238 -6.71 -18.84 -4.26
CA ASN A 238 -7.64 -19.37 -5.24
C ASN A 238 -8.51 -18.26 -5.81
N SER A 239 -9.04 -17.36 -4.97
CA SER A 239 -9.76 -16.16 -5.44
C SER A 239 -8.90 -15.24 -6.31
N CYS A 240 -7.59 -15.21 -6.10
CA CYS A 240 -6.69 -14.42 -6.95
C CYS A 240 -6.45 -15.05 -8.35
N LYS A 241 -6.76 -16.35 -8.53
CA LYS A 241 -6.52 -17.12 -9.77
C LYS A 241 -7.76 -17.33 -10.62
N ASP A 242 -8.92 -16.93 -10.12
CA ASP A 242 -10.19 -17.03 -10.82
C ASP A 242 -10.86 -15.66 -10.85
N LYS A 243 -11.63 -15.38 -11.90
CA LYS A 243 -12.47 -14.19 -12.07
C LYS A 243 -13.94 -14.52 -12.31
N SER A 244 -14.30 -15.81 -12.26
CA SER A 244 -15.65 -16.28 -12.58
C SER A 244 -16.73 -15.71 -11.65
N HIS A 245 -16.37 -15.32 -10.44
CA HIS A 245 -17.29 -14.76 -9.44
C HIS A 245 -17.65 -13.28 -9.67
N GLY A 246 -16.88 -12.56 -10.50
CA GLY A 246 -17.11 -11.14 -10.74
C GLY A 246 -16.85 -10.26 -9.50
N LEU A 247 -17.06 -8.94 -9.65
CA LEU A 247 -16.84 -7.99 -8.57
C LEU A 247 -17.89 -8.10 -7.47
N ALA A 248 -17.45 -8.10 -6.22
CA ALA A 248 -18.34 -8.08 -5.06
C ALA A 248 -18.93 -6.68 -4.86
N TRP A 249 -19.97 -6.31 -5.59
CA TRP A 249 -20.56 -4.97 -5.47
C TRP A 249 -21.46 -4.77 -4.25
N ASP A 250 -21.98 -5.87 -3.72
CA ASP A 250 -23.03 -5.88 -2.72
C ASP A 250 -22.57 -6.66 -1.48
N ASP A 251 -22.77 -6.10 -0.29
CA ASP A 251 -22.43 -6.76 0.98
C ASP A 251 -23.41 -7.93 1.21
N PRO A 252 -22.91 -9.18 1.38
CA PRO A 252 -23.77 -10.34 1.65
C PRO A 252 -24.54 -10.23 2.98
N GLY A 253 -24.12 -9.36 3.90
CA GLY A 253 -24.85 -9.04 5.13
C GLY A 253 -26.17 -8.27 4.91
N GLY A 254 -26.43 -7.82 3.67
CA GLY A 254 -27.66 -7.14 3.28
C GLY A 254 -27.58 -5.60 3.38
N GLY A 255 -28.57 -4.91 2.81
CA GLY A 255 -28.74 -3.45 2.94
C GLY A 255 -28.08 -2.59 1.86
N THR A 256 -27.17 -3.14 1.05
CA THR A 256 -26.41 -2.35 0.05
C THR A 256 -26.73 -2.68 -1.41
N VAL A 257 -27.70 -3.58 -1.65
CA VAL A 257 -28.05 -4.06 -3.00
C VAL A 257 -28.49 -2.90 -3.87
N GLY A 258 -27.80 -2.71 -4.99
CA GLY A 258 -28.14 -1.66 -5.97
C GLY A 258 -27.66 -0.25 -5.60
N MET A 259 -26.89 -0.09 -4.52
CA MET A 259 -26.30 1.20 -4.13
C MET A 259 -25.37 1.76 -5.21
N VAL A 260 -24.48 0.93 -5.75
CA VAL A 260 -23.50 1.35 -6.75
C VAL A 260 -24.20 1.54 -8.11
N PRO A 261 -24.13 2.73 -8.74
CA PRO A 261 -24.75 2.99 -10.04
C PRO A 261 -24.28 2.01 -11.12
N GLN A 262 -25.19 1.59 -12.00
CA GLN A 262 -24.90 0.56 -13.01
C GLN A 262 -23.72 0.95 -13.93
N ASN A 263 -23.61 2.22 -14.32
CA ASN A 263 -22.49 2.69 -15.14
C ASN A 263 -21.12 2.58 -14.43
N VAL A 264 -21.10 2.70 -13.09
CA VAL A 264 -19.88 2.46 -12.29
C VAL A 264 -19.59 0.97 -12.21
N ARG A 265 -20.62 0.13 -12.04
CA ARG A 265 -20.47 -1.33 -12.05
C ARG A 265 -19.90 -1.84 -13.37
N ASP A 266 -20.44 -1.38 -14.49
CA ASP A 266 -20.02 -1.78 -15.83
C ASP A 266 -18.58 -1.36 -16.12
N LYS A 267 -18.22 -0.11 -15.75
CA LYS A 267 -16.84 0.39 -15.88
C LYS A 267 -15.88 -0.41 -15.01
N GLY A 268 -16.22 -0.65 -13.75
CA GLY A 268 -15.40 -1.42 -12.82
C GLY A 268 -15.20 -2.86 -13.31
N GLN A 269 -16.25 -3.51 -13.80
CA GLN A 269 -16.17 -4.87 -14.35
C GLN A 269 -15.30 -4.93 -15.61
N SER A 270 -15.41 -3.93 -16.50
CA SER A 270 -14.56 -3.83 -17.68
C SER A 270 -13.08 -3.70 -17.32
N GLU A 271 -12.76 -2.83 -16.35
CA GLU A 271 -11.40 -2.66 -15.85
C GLU A 271 -10.89 -3.93 -15.15
N PHE A 272 -11.67 -4.50 -14.24
CA PHE A 272 -11.33 -5.73 -13.53
C PHE A 272 -11.04 -6.88 -14.48
N ASN A 273 -11.81 -7.03 -15.56
CA ASN A 273 -11.57 -8.06 -16.58
C ASN A 273 -10.17 -7.93 -17.21
N SER A 274 -9.62 -6.72 -17.32
CA SER A 274 -8.28 -6.45 -17.87
C SER A 274 -7.12 -6.79 -16.93
N TRP A 275 -7.36 -6.94 -15.61
CA TRP A 275 -6.29 -7.18 -14.65
C TRP A 275 -5.63 -8.56 -14.84
N PRO A 276 -4.32 -8.72 -14.60
CA PRO A 276 -3.72 -10.05 -14.66
C PRO A 276 -4.14 -10.91 -13.46
N LEU A 277 -4.43 -12.19 -13.72
CA LEU A 277 -4.62 -13.18 -12.65
C LEU A 277 -3.35 -13.31 -11.78
N GLY A 278 -3.53 -13.76 -10.54
CA GLY A 278 -2.46 -13.90 -9.56
C GLY A 278 -1.95 -12.57 -9.01
N THR A 279 -2.77 -11.52 -9.07
CA THR A 279 -2.52 -10.24 -8.39
C THR A 279 -3.39 -10.09 -7.15
N ILE A 280 -2.90 -9.31 -6.20
CA ILE A 280 -3.60 -9.04 -4.93
C ILE A 280 -4.97 -8.42 -5.17
N GLY A 281 -5.07 -7.48 -6.13
CA GLY A 281 -6.32 -6.80 -6.46
C GLY A 281 -7.40 -7.74 -6.94
N VAL A 282 -7.05 -8.81 -7.68
CA VAL A 282 -8.04 -9.80 -8.15
C VAL A 282 -8.72 -10.51 -6.98
N GLY A 283 -7.97 -10.85 -5.92
CA GLY A 283 -8.54 -11.44 -4.71
C GLY A 283 -9.50 -10.47 -4.01
N TYR A 284 -8.99 -9.30 -3.61
CA TYR A 284 -9.79 -8.34 -2.83
C TYR A 284 -11.08 -7.90 -3.52
N ALA A 285 -11.01 -7.61 -4.82
CA ALA A 285 -12.14 -7.07 -5.58
C ALA A 285 -13.33 -8.06 -5.67
N GLN A 286 -13.08 -9.35 -5.49
CA GLN A 286 -14.09 -10.40 -5.47
C GLN A 286 -14.51 -10.82 -4.07
N SER A 287 -13.68 -10.56 -3.05
CA SER A 287 -13.92 -11.07 -1.69
C SER A 287 -14.78 -10.14 -0.83
N THR A 288 -14.73 -8.82 -1.01
CA THR A 288 -15.49 -7.89 -0.15
C THR A 288 -16.05 -6.69 -0.91
N ALA A 289 -17.25 -6.26 -0.52
CA ALA A 289 -17.87 -5.08 -1.08
C ALA A 289 -17.10 -3.79 -0.75
N ALA A 290 -16.58 -3.68 0.48
CA ALA A 290 -15.72 -2.57 0.88
C ALA A 290 -14.47 -2.43 -0.03
N ALA A 291 -13.84 -3.53 -0.44
CA ALA A 291 -12.72 -3.46 -1.38
C ALA A 291 -13.15 -3.01 -2.78
N ALA A 292 -14.26 -3.54 -3.31
CA ALA A 292 -14.78 -3.10 -4.61
C ALA A 292 -15.15 -1.60 -4.60
N TRP A 293 -15.82 -1.13 -3.55
CA TRP A 293 -16.12 0.30 -3.37
C TRP A 293 -14.86 1.13 -3.23
N ALA A 294 -13.87 0.69 -2.44
CA ALA A 294 -12.60 1.39 -2.28
C ALA A 294 -11.87 1.65 -3.61
N ILE A 295 -12.04 0.77 -4.60
CA ILE A 295 -11.40 0.89 -5.92
C ILE A 295 -12.24 1.76 -6.87
N TRP A 296 -13.53 1.47 -7.01
CA TRP A 296 -14.34 2.05 -8.09
C TRP A 296 -15.45 3.00 -7.62
N TYR A 297 -15.83 2.94 -6.35
CA TYR A 297 -16.89 3.78 -5.79
C TYR A 297 -16.64 4.17 -4.32
N PRO A 298 -15.58 4.95 -4.00
CA PRO A 298 -15.16 5.16 -2.61
C PRO A 298 -16.22 5.81 -1.72
N ALA A 299 -17.17 6.55 -2.32
CA ALA A 299 -18.33 7.08 -1.61
C ALA A 299 -19.18 5.98 -0.94
N GLY A 300 -19.21 4.77 -1.50
CA GLY A 300 -19.90 3.61 -0.94
C GLY A 300 -19.36 3.13 0.41
N LEU A 301 -18.14 3.54 0.80
CA LEU A 301 -17.63 3.25 2.13
C LEU A 301 -18.36 4.04 3.24
N SER A 302 -19.04 5.14 2.90
CA SER A 302 -19.80 5.95 3.86
C SER A 302 -21.14 5.31 4.21
N GLY A 303 -21.46 5.21 5.50
CA GLY A 303 -22.75 4.74 5.99
C GLY A 303 -23.93 5.56 5.45
N SER A 304 -23.70 6.83 5.14
CA SER A 304 -24.71 7.69 4.50
C SER A 304 -25.05 7.28 3.07
N VAL A 305 -24.18 6.52 2.41
CA VAL A 305 -24.34 6.06 1.02
C VAL A 305 -24.76 4.59 1.00
N ASN A 306 -24.13 3.74 1.83
CA ASN A 306 -24.46 2.31 1.91
C ASN A 306 -25.65 1.95 2.80
N GLY A 307 -26.09 2.87 3.68
CA GLY A 307 -27.25 2.65 4.54
C GLY A 307 -27.01 1.68 5.72
N VAL A 308 -25.77 1.23 5.94
CA VAL A 308 -25.38 0.28 6.99
C VAL A 308 -24.47 0.97 8.01
N GLN A 309 -23.24 1.30 7.62
CA GLN A 309 -22.22 1.88 8.51
C GLN A 309 -21.05 2.48 7.72
N ASP A 310 -20.18 3.23 8.39
CA ASP A 310 -18.91 3.64 7.82
C ASP A 310 -17.92 2.45 7.79
N TYR A 311 -17.54 2.01 6.60
CA TYR A 311 -16.54 0.97 6.40
C TYR A 311 -15.14 1.58 6.27
N ALA A 312 -14.15 0.94 6.91
CA ALA A 312 -12.76 1.24 6.65
C ALA A 312 -12.37 0.79 5.22
N ASN A 313 -11.31 1.39 4.66
CA ASN A 313 -10.72 0.93 3.39
C ASN A 313 -9.65 -0.15 3.67
N PRO A 314 -9.95 -1.44 3.42
CA PRO A 314 -9.03 -2.53 3.77
C PRO A 314 -7.73 -2.49 2.94
N LEU A 315 -7.81 -1.99 1.70
CA LEU A 315 -6.68 -1.90 0.78
C LEU A 315 -5.68 -0.84 1.25
N LYS A 316 -6.20 0.35 1.59
CA LYS A 316 -5.36 1.44 2.10
C LYS A 316 -4.72 1.07 3.44
N GLY A 317 -5.47 0.38 4.31
CA GLY A 317 -4.92 -0.13 5.56
C GLY A 317 -3.72 -1.04 5.35
N CYS A 318 -3.81 -1.98 4.41
CA CYS A 318 -2.69 -2.87 4.06
C CYS A 318 -1.49 -2.10 3.50
N VAL A 319 -1.72 -1.16 2.57
CA VAL A 319 -0.69 -0.28 2.01
C VAL A 319 0.05 0.49 3.10
N ASP A 320 -0.69 1.11 4.02
CA ASP A 320 -0.10 1.90 5.10
C ASP A 320 0.75 1.01 6.04
N VAL A 321 0.28 -0.19 6.37
CA VAL A 321 1.03 -1.13 7.22
C VAL A 321 2.30 -1.64 6.52
N ILE A 322 2.23 -1.97 5.22
CA ILE A 322 3.41 -2.36 4.42
C ILE A 322 4.45 -1.24 4.42
N LYS A 323 4.04 0.01 4.27
CA LYS A 323 4.94 1.16 4.35
C LYS A 323 5.52 1.35 5.76
N GLN A 324 4.72 1.14 6.81
CA GLN A 324 5.19 1.18 8.20
C GLN A 324 6.24 0.09 8.50
N MET A 325 6.11 -1.09 7.86
CA MET A 325 7.13 -2.14 7.91
C MET A 325 8.43 -1.75 7.19
N GLY A 326 8.43 -0.68 6.38
CA GLY A 326 9.54 -0.26 5.53
C GLY A 326 9.48 -0.80 4.10
N GLY A 327 8.33 -1.36 3.69
CA GLY A 327 8.12 -1.91 2.36
C GLY A 327 8.00 -0.84 1.29
N LYS A 328 8.31 -1.22 0.05
CA LYS A 328 8.30 -0.33 -1.12
C LYS A 328 7.23 -0.80 -2.10
N LEU A 329 6.31 0.10 -2.42
CA LEU A 329 5.33 -0.07 -3.48
C LEU A 329 5.85 0.68 -4.71
N SER A 330 6.04 -0.02 -5.82
CA SER A 330 6.52 0.58 -7.06
C SER A 330 5.66 0.16 -8.24
N HIS A 331 5.31 1.13 -9.09
CA HIS A 331 4.60 0.92 -10.36
C HIS A 331 5.43 0.31 -11.48
N THR A 332 6.72 0.16 -11.27
CA THR A 332 7.55 -0.57 -12.20
C THR A 332 7.08 -2.02 -12.17
N ASN A 333 6.55 -2.53 -13.30
CA ASN A 333 6.64 -3.95 -13.65
C ASN A 333 7.92 -4.47 -13.01
N PRO A 334 7.87 -5.53 -12.18
CA PRO A 334 8.99 -5.89 -11.34
C PRO A 334 10.22 -5.94 -12.22
N THR A 335 11.08 -4.94 -12.05
CA THR A 335 12.48 -5.17 -12.31
C THR A 335 12.82 -6.05 -11.12
N PRO A 336 13.15 -7.33 -11.33
CA PRO A 336 13.38 -8.24 -10.24
C PRO A 336 14.33 -7.55 -9.26
N ASN A 337 13.93 -7.45 -8.00
CA ASN A 337 14.76 -6.82 -6.98
C ASN A 337 16.17 -7.39 -7.09
N GLU A 338 17.18 -6.50 -7.13
CA GLU A 338 18.59 -6.83 -6.92
C GLU A 338 18.83 -7.24 -5.45
N GLY A 339 18.08 -8.24 -4.98
CA GLY A 339 18.52 -9.16 -3.94
C GLY A 339 18.78 -10.47 -4.66
N GLU A 340 20.06 -10.82 -4.81
CA GLU A 340 20.60 -12.00 -5.50
C GLU A 340 19.56 -13.08 -5.85
N ILE A 341 18.97 -12.97 -7.05
CA ILE A 341 18.37 -14.14 -7.68
C ILE A 341 19.55 -15.03 -8.05
N GLU A 342 19.80 -16.07 -7.25
CA GLU A 342 20.75 -17.11 -7.62
C GLU A 342 20.23 -17.74 -8.91
N MET A 343 20.82 -17.38 -10.05
CA MET A 343 20.53 -18.05 -11.31
C MET A 343 21.05 -19.48 -11.19
N ILE A 344 20.12 -20.44 -11.16
CA ILE A 344 20.43 -21.86 -11.04
C ILE A 344 20.34 -22.50 -12.41
N LEU A 345 21.38 -23.25 -12.76
CA LEU A 345 21.37 -24.12 -13.92
C LEU A 345 20.92 -25.52 -13.50
N TYR A 346 19.82 -25.99 -14.06
CA TYR A 346 19.34 -27.35 -13.87
C TYR A 346 19.81 -28.23 -15.02
N LYS A 347 20.60 -29.26 -14.70
CA LYS A 347 21.01 -30.29 -15.65
C LYS A 347 20.14 -31.52 -15.47
N VAL A 348 19.43 -31.91 -16.52
CA VAL A 348 18.58 -33.11 -16.45
C VAL A 348 19.45 -34.35 -16.60
N ASN A 349 19.54 -35.17 -15.56
CA ASN A 349 20.29 -36.42 -15.55
C ASN A 349 19.35 -37.60 -15.33
N ASP A 350 18.65 -37.98 -16.41
CA ASP A 350 17.68 -39.07 -16.41
C ASP A 350 17.75 -39.77 -17.76
N LYS A 351 18.40 -40.94 -17.80
CA LYS A 351 18.64 -41.70 -19.04
C LYS A 351 17.36 -42.13 -19.76
N ASN A 352 16.23 -42.16 -19.06
CA ASN A 352 14.93 -42.53 -19.62
C ASN A 352 14.14 -41.30 -20.10
N SER A 353 14.66 -40.09 -19.91
CA SER A 353 14.03 -38.83 -20.28
C SER A 353 14.42 -38.35 -21.68
N LYS A 354 13.45 -37.81 -22.43
CA LYS A 354 13.73 -37.04 -23.67
C LYS A 354 14.49 -35.73 -23.41
N MET A 355 14.60 -35.30 -22.16
CA MET A 355 15.33 -34.11 -21.74
C MET A 355 16.73 -34.44 -21.22
N ASN A 356 17.14 -35.73 -21.21
CA ASN A 356 18.43 -36.13 -20.67
C ASN A 356 19.59 -35.31 -21.26
N GLY A 357 20.48 -34.82 -20.40
CA GLY A 357 21.63 -34.00 -20.77
C GLY A 357 21.30 -32.54 -21.12
N SER A 358 20.04 -32.14 -21.16
CA SER A 358 19.67 -30.74 -21.37
C SER A 358 19.96 -29.89 -20.12
N ILE A 359 20.30 -28.63 -20.35
CA ILE A 359 20.58 -27.64 -19.30
C ILE A 359 19.54 -26.52 -19.41
N TRP A 360 18.95 -26.18 -18.28
CA TRP A 360 17.91 -25.17 -18.17
C TRP A 360 18.33 -24.11 -17.17
N MET A 361 18.12 -22.85 -17.51
CA MET A 361 18.38 -21.72 -16.62
C MET A 361 17.08 -21.30 -15.97
N PHE A 362 17.08 -21.24 -14.63
CA PHE A 362 15.99 -20.67 -13.85
C PHE A 362 16.40 -19.31 -13.29
N ASN A 363 15.60 -18.29 -13.56
CA ASN A 363 15.83 -16.91 -13.14
C ASN A 363 14.86 -16.44 -12.05
N GLY A 364 14.25 -17.37 -11.29
CA GLY A 364 13.23 -17.04 -10.30
C GLY A 364 11.80 -16.97 -10.84
N GLU A 365 11.62 -16.82 -12.16
CA GLU A 365 10.29 -16.64 -12.77
C GLU A 365 10.00 -17.58 -13.94
N GLN A 366 11.04 -18.09 -14.62
CA GLN A 366 10.91 -18.89 -15.83
C GLN A 366 12.08 -19.87 -15.99
N LEU A 367 11.81 -20.99 -16.66
CA LEU A 367 12.83 -21.94 -17.12
C LEU A 367 13.09 -21.74 -18.61
N THR A 368 14.35 -21.48 -18.95
CA THR A 368 14.83 -21.35 -20.33
C THR A 368 15.79 -22.48 -20.66
N ARG A 369 15.49 -23.27 -21.70
CA ARG A 369 16.44 -24.28 -22.20
C ARG A 369 17.61 -23.58 -22.87
N LEU A 370 18.84 -23.93 -22.50
CA LEU A 370 20.06 -23.42 -23.10
C LEU A 370 20.56 -24.33 -24.22
N ASP A 371 21.14 -23.73 -25.25
CA ASP A 371 21.95 -24.47 -26.23
C ASP A 371 23.31 -24.87 -25.63
N GLY A 372 24.05 -25.75 -26.32
CA GLY A 372 25.33 -26.26 -25.81
C GLY A 372 26.39 -25.18 -25.58
N VAL A 373 26.38 -24.10 -26.37
CA VAL A 373 27.36 -23.01 -26.30
C VAL A 373 27.07 -22.10 -25.10
N SER A 374 25.82 -21.70 -24.95
CA SER A 374 25.34 -20.89 -23.83
C SER A 374 25.47 -21.65 -22.52
N ALA A 375 25.09 -22.93 -22.50
CA ALA A 375 25.23 -23.78 -21.32
C ALA A 375 26.70 -23.88 -20.85
N ALA A 376 27.65 -24.07 -21.77
CA ALA A 376 29.08 -24.11 -21.43
C ALA A 376 29.63 -22.77 -20.92
N LYS A 377 29.08 -21.65 -21.43
CA LYS A 377 29.45 -20.31 -20.97
C LYS A 377 28.90 -20.00 -19.58
N PHE A 378 27.64 -20.36 -19.32
CA PHE A 378 26.97 -20.09 -18.05
C PHE A 378 27.40 -21.04 -16.93
N ALA A 379 27.68 -22.31 -17.22
CA ALA A 379 28.11 -23.29 -16.22
C ALA A 379 29.44 -22.94 -15.51
N LYS A 380 30.23 -22.01 -16.07
CA LYS A 380 31.47 -21.52 -15.43
C LYS A 380 31.22 -20.51 -14.31
N ASN A 381 30.09 -19.81 -14.36
CA ASN A 381 29.81 -18.66 -13.51
C ASN A 381 28.60 -18.87 -12.60
N PHE A 382 27.82 -19.94 -12.82
CA PHE A 382 26.57 -20.21 -12.12
C PHE A 382 26.55 -21.62 -11.53
N LYS A 383 25.83 -21.76 -10.41
CA LYS A 383 25.63 -23.04 -9.74
C LYS A 383 24.82 -23.98 -10.62
N THR A 384 25.32 -25.20 -10.79
CA THR A 384 24.64 -26.26 -11.54
C THR A 384 24.12 -27.33 -10.60
N THR A 385 22.85 -27.69 -10.74
CA THR A 385 22.15 -28.70 -9.95
C THR A 385 21.64 -29.80 -10.88
N ASP A 386 21.93 -31.06 -10.56
CA ASP A 386 21.36 -32.21 -11.28
C ASP A 386 19.92 -32.47 -10.84
N VAL A 387 19.03 -32.72 -11.81
CA VAL A 387 17.61 -33.01 -11.60
C VAL A 387 17.13 -34.14 -12.50
N ASN A 388 16.06 -34.84 -12.12
CA ASN A 388 15.39 -35.86 -12.93
C ASN A 388 14.13 -35.32 -13.63
N GLN A 389 13.49 -36.13 -14.48
CA GLN A 389 12.31 -35.68 -15.24
C GLN A 389 11.08 -35.36 -14.35
N ALA A 390 10.92 -36.03 -13.21
CA ALA A 390 9.81 -35.79 -12.30
C ALA A 390 9.98 -34.42 -11.61
N GLU A 391 11.20 -34.11 -11.17
CA GLU A 391 11.59 -32.81 -10.63
C GLU A 391 11.41 -31.71 -11.69
N MET A 392 11.85 -31.95 -12.93
CA MET A 392 11.60 -31.01 -14.04
C MET A 392 10.10 -30.77 -14.29
N SER A 393 9.27 -31.80 -14.12
CA SER A 393 7.83 -31.70 -14.31
C SER A 393 7.12 -30.91 -13.21
N SER A 394 7.72 -30.80 -12.03
CA SER A 394 7.18 -29.98 -10.93
C SER A 394 7.21 -28.48 -11.25
N PHE A 395 8.07 -28.05 -12.18
CA PHE A 395 8.17 -26.66 -12.62
C PHE A 395 7.18 -26.29 -13.74
N LYS A 396 6.28 -27.19 -14.16
CA LYS A 396 5.37 -26.94 -15.31
C LYS A 396 4.39 -25.78 -15.14
N ASN A 397 4.16 -25.36 -13.91
CA ASN A 397 3.29 -24.22 -13.60
C ASN A 397 4.00 -22.86 -13.73
N ILE A 398 5.30 -22.88 -14.04
CA ILE A 398 6.15 -21.72 -14.26
C ILE A 398 6.46 -21.72 -15.77
N GLY A 399 5.97 -20.72 -16.50
CA GLY A 399 5.95 -20.74 -17.97
C GLY A 399 7.29 -21.15 -18.62
N PHE A 400 7.25 -22.07 -19.58
CA PHE A 400 8.43 -22.47 -20.36
C PHE A 400 8.61 -21.57 -21.57
N ARG A 401 9.84 -21.12 -21.84
CA ARG A 401 10.24 -20.60 -23.15
C ARG A 401 11.45 -21.36 -23.67
N THR A 402 11.35 -21.79 -24.92
CA THR A 402 12.48 -22.34 -25.67
C THR A 402 13.10 -21.20 -26.47
N VAL A 403 14.39 -20.94 -26.30
CA VAL A 403 15.13 -20.00 -27.14
C VAL A 403 15.97 -20.82 -28.13
N GLY A 404 15.70 -20.68 -29.43
CA GLY A 404 16.44 -21.35 -30.51
C GLY A 404 15.61 -22.39 -31.29
N GLU A 405 15.61 -22.26 -32.62
CA GLU A 405 14.86 -23.09 -33.56
C GLU A 405 15.27 -24.57 -33.51
N PHE A 406 14.30 -25.47 -33.40
CA PHE A 406 14.46 -26.87 -33.79
C PHE A 406 13.81 -27.07 -35.16
N LYS A 407 14.62 -27.49 -36.13
CA LYS A 407 14.14 -28.42 -37.16
C LYS A 407 14.54 -29.83 -36.69
N TYR A 408 13.60 -30.77 -36.83
CA TYR A 408 13.67 -32.17 -36.39
C TYR A 408 14.96 -32.87 -36.79
#